data_AF-A0A7S2DC39-F1
#
_entry.id   AF-A0A7S2DC39-F1
#
_cell.length_a   1.000
_cell.length_b   1.000
_cell.length_c   1.000
_cell.angle_alpha   90.00
_cell.angle_beta   90.00
_cell.angle_gamma   90.00
#
_symmetry.space_group_name_H-M   'P 1'
#
loop_
_entity.id
_entity.type
_entity.pdbx_description
1 polymer ?
#
loop_
_entity_poly.entity_id
_entity_poly.type
_entity_poly.pdbx_seq_one_letter_code
_entity_poly.pdbx_strand_id
1 'polypeptide(L)'
;LDKDADVVCTLAVGELVHGLEEPKEVQPDTKMGVLARALEDSKAGWIAFAPGPTAPVKPWVPKYSCKAAVPLTPALAAKDADAIRQAQPGEVFEAVEGPTLDASTGLRRIRCATAADGVVGWATLRDSNGKAYLEV
;
A
#
# COMPACT_ATOMS: atom_id res chain seq x y z
N LEU A 1 28.46 9.73 6.46
CA LEU A 1 28.82 9.96 5.04
C LEU A 1 27.60 9.66 4.21
N ASP A 2 26.98 10.71 3.70
CA ASP A 2 25.78 10.58 2.88
C ASP A 2 26.17 9.97 1.53
N LYS A 3 25.35 9.04 1.02
CA LYS A 3 25.66 8.36 -0.26
C LYS A 3 25.42 9.26 -1.47
N ASP A 4 24.69 10.36 -1.27
CA ASP A 4 24.30 11.31 -2.30
C ASP A 4 25.16 12.59 -2.26
N ALA A 5 26.28 12.58 -1.54
CA ALA A 5 27.18 13.74 -1.50
C ALA A 5 27.91 13.91 -2.84
N ASP A 6 27.91 15.14 -3.36
CA ASP A 6 28.64 15.49 -4.57
C ASP A 6 30.15 15.28 -4.39
N VAL A 7 30.78 14.66 -5.39
CA VAL A 7 32.24 14.47 -5.39
C VAL A 7 32.90 15.81 -5.68
N VAL A 8 33.48 16.43 -4.65
CA VAL A 8 34.19 17.72 -4.78
C VAL A 8 35.56 17.55 -5.44
N CYS A 9 36.27 16.44 -5.17
CA CYS A 9 37.62 16.19 -5.67
C CYS A 9 37.98 14.69 -5.55
N THR A 10 38.79 14.18 -6.48
CA THR A 10 39.41 12.84 -6.40
C THR A 10 40.92 13.02 -6.18
N LEU A 11 41.47 12.42 -5.14
CA LEU A 11 42.88 12.57 -4.75
C LEU A 11 43.76 11.46 -5.37
N ALA A 12 44.98 11.81 -5.75
CA ALA A 12 45.98 10.85 -6.23
C ALA A 12 46.72 10.14 -5.07
N VAL A 13 47.27 8.97 -5.34
CA VAL A 13 48.07 8.23 -4.34
C VAL A 13 49.31 9.05 -3.98
N GLY A 14 49.49 9.30 -2.67
CA GLY A 14 50.61 10.08 -2.14
C GLY A 14 50.36 11.59 -2.09
N GLU A 15 49.18 12.05 -2.50
CA GLU A 15 48.78 13.46 -2.36
C GLU A 15 48.63 13.84 -0.88
N LEU A 16 49.29 14.92 -0.49
CA LEU A 16 49.28 15.43 0.89
C LEU A 16 48.06 16.33 1.10
N VAL A 17 47.24 15.99 2.10
CA VAL A 17 46.07 16.79 2.50
C VAL A 17 46.23 17.30 3.93
N HIS A 18 45.76 18.52 4.17
CA HIS A 18 45.70 19.09 5.52
C HIS A 18 44.35 18.70 6.16
N GLY A 19 44.39 17.84 7.18
CA GLY A 19 43.20 17.50 7.96
C GLY A 19 42.80 18.67 8.86
N LEU A 20 41.61 19.24 8.64
CA LEU A 20 41.10 20.35 9.45
C LEU A 20 40.46 19.89 10.77
N GLU A 21 40.04 18.64 10.84
CA GLU A 21 39.44 18.03 12.03
C GLU A 21 40.08 16.65 12.30
N GLU A 22 40.09 16.24 13.57
CA GLU A 22 40.56 14.91 13.95
C GLU A 22 39.63 13.81 13.40
N PRO A 23 40.17 12.61 13.09
CA PRO A 23 39.36 11.49 12.63
C PRO A 23 38.23 11.15 13.62
N LYS A 24 36.99 11.31 13.17
CA LYS A 24 35.78 10.97 13.93
C LYS A 24 35.05 9.81 13.27
N GLU A 25 34.62 8.85 14.09
CA GLU A 25 33.65 7.85 13.65
C GLU A 25 32.28 8.52 13.45
N VAL A 26 31.77 8.47 12.22
CA VAL A 26 30.46 9.01 11.86
C VAL A 26 29.50 7.85 11.68
N GLN A 27 28.65 7.62 12.69
CA GLN A 27 27.54 6.68 12.56
C GLN A 27 26.44 7.29 11.67
N PRO A 28 25.89 6.53 10.70
CA PRO A 28 24.76 7.00 9.91
C PRO A 28 23.52 7.18 10.81
N ASP A 29 22.64 8.08 10.41
CA ASP A 29 21.39 8.30 11.13
C ASP A 29 20.63 6.99 11.31
N THR A 30 20.17 6.73 12.55
CA THR A 30 19.27 5.60 12.81
C THR A 30 18.01 5.77 11.96
N LYS A 31 17.63 4.73 11.22
CA LYS A 31 16.35 4.66 10.50
C LYS A 31 15.53 3.51 11.07
N MET A 32 14.21 3.69 11.12
CA MET A 32 13.27 2.58 11.33
C MET A 32 12.86 2.00 9.97
N GLY A 33 12.65 0.69 9.93
CA GLY A 33 12.20 -0.02 8.74
C GLY A 33 10.92 -0.78 9.03
N VAL A 34 9.98 -0.76 8.09
CA VAL A 34 8.82 -1.66 8.08
C VAL A 34 8.77 -2.43 6.76
N LEU A 35 8.54 -3.73 6.84
CA LEU A 35 8.22 -4.54 5.66
C LEU A 35 6.73 -4.35 5.36
N ALA A 36 6.43 -3.75 4.21
CA ALA A 36 5.06 -3.46 3.79
C ALA A 36 4.79 -4.09 2.43
N ARG A 37 3.50 -4.35 2.16
CA ARG A 37 3.01 -4.73 0.84
C ARG A 37 2.15 -3.59 0.28
N ALA A 38 2.45 -3.16 -0.95
CA ALA A 38 1.62 -2.20 -1.64
C ALA A 38 0.26 -2.82 -1.99
N LEU A 39 -0.82 -2.11 -1.69
CA LEU A 39 -2.19 -2.53 -2.02
C LEU A 39 -2.52 -2.38 -3.52
N GLU A 40 -1.55 -1.92 -4.32
CA GLU A 40 -1.72 -1.69 -5.76
C GLU A 40 -1.29 -2.87 -6.60
N ASP A 41 -0.08 -3.36 -6.36
CA ASP A 41 0.57 -4.38 -7.17
C ASP A 41 1.02 -5.59 -6.34
N SER A 42 0.61 -5.65 -5.07
CA SER A 42 1.01 -6.69 -4.11
C SER A 42 2.53 -6.84 -3.94
N LYS A 43 3.35 -5.88 -4.41
CA LYS A 43 4.79 -5.93 -4.21
C LYS A 43 5.12 -5.64 -2.75
N ALA A 44 6.02 -6.44 -2.21
CA ALA A 44 6.56 -6.26 -0.86
C ALA A 44 7.89 -5.52 -0.92
N GLY A 45 8.12 -4.63 0.04
CA GLY A 45 9.34 -3.87 0.12
C GLY A 45 9.55 -3.27 1.51
N TRP A 46 10.79 -2.88 1.78
CA TRP A 46 11.13 -2.14 2.98
C TRP A 46 10.83 -0.66 2.79
N ILE A 47 10.13 -0.07 3.75
CA ILE A 47 9.95 1.38 3.86
C ILE A 47 10.83 1.84 5.04
N ALA A 48 11.81 2.69 4.75
CA ALA A 48 12.67 3.30 5.75
C ALA A 48 12.17 4.71 6.11
N PHE A 49 12.16 5.05 7.40
CA PHE A 49 11.70 6.35 7.89
C PHE A 49 12.48 6.78 9.14
N ALA A 50 12.39 8.08 9.46
CA ALA A 50 13.01 8.63 10.66
C ALA A 50 12.40 8.00 11.93
N PRO A 51 13.20 7.73 12.98
CA PRO A 51 12.67 7.20 14.23
C PRO A 51 11.63 8.13 14.85
N GLY A 52 10.56 7.55 15.40
CA GLY A 52 9.49 8.31 16.05
C GLY A 52 8.43 7.39 16.66
N PRO A 53 7.51 7.93 17.47
CA PRO A 53 6.48 7.14 18.14
C PRO A 53 5.44 6.56 17.17
N THR A 54 5.30 7.15 15.98
CA THR A 54 4.33 6.76 14.96
C THR A 54 5.00 6.56 13.61
N ALA A 55 4.84 5.39 13.01
CA ALA A 55 5.27 5.15 11.64
C ALA A 55 4.41 5.97 10.65
N PRO A 56 4.97 6.46 9.53
CA PRO A 56 4.23 7.18 8.49
C PRO A 56 3.39 6.24 7.61
N VAL A 57 2.99 5.09 8.15
CA VAL A 57 2.17 4.08 7.49
C VAL A 57 1.05 3.67 8.43
N LYS A 58 -0.17 3.56 7.88
CA LYS A 58 -1.31 3.03 8.61
C LYS A 58 -1.42 1.53 8.35
N PRO A 59 -1.51 0.67 9.39
CA PRO A 59 -1.82 -0.74 9.20
C PRO A 59 -3.14 -0.89 8.43
N TRP A 60 -3.15 -1.77 7.43
CA TRP A 60 -4.38 -2.12 6.74
C TRP A 60 -5.26 -2.98 7.66
N VAL A 61 -6.56 -2.69 7.67
CA VAL A 61 -7.57 -3.47 8.39
C VAL A 61 -8.51 -4.11 7.37
N PRO A 62 -8.88 -5.40 7.51
CA PRO A 62 -9.70 -6.11 6.53
C PRO A 62 -11.20 -5.79 6.66
N LYS A 63 -11.60 -4.78 7.42
CA LYS A 63 -13.02 -4.44 7.64
C LYS A 63 -13.43 -3.30 6.73
N TYR A 64 -14.49 -3.49 5.95
CA TYR A 64 -15.01 -2.48 5.02
C TYR A 64 -16.49 -2.20 5.28
N SER A 65 -16.92 -0.96 5.02
CA SER A 65 -18.32 -0.54 5.03
C SER A 65 -18.78 -0.14 3.62
N CYS A 66 -20.00 -0.53 3.27
CA CYS A 66 -20.66 -0.15 2.02
C CYS A 66 -21.17 1.28 2.09
N LYS A 67 -20.77 2.15 1.17
CA LYS A 67 -21.25 3.54 1.06
C LYS A 67 -22.30 3.71 -0.03
N ALA A 68 -22.28 2.84 -1.04
CA ALA A 68 -23.19 2.87 -2.18
C ALA A 68 -23.46 1.44 -2.64
N ALA A 69 -24.63 1.19 -3.24
CA ALA A 69 -24.96 -0.13 -3.74
C ALA A 69 -23.90 -0.62 -4.73
N VAL A 70 -23.40 -1.84 -4.54
CA VAL A 70 -22.31 -2.41 -5.35
C VAL A 70 -22.59 -3.88 -5.67
N PRO A 71 -22.47 -4.31 -6.93
CA PRO A 71 -22.62 -5.72 -7.28
C PRO A 71 -21.42 -6.53 -6.78
N LEU A 72 -21.71 -7.69 -6.21
CA LEU A 72 -20.74 -8.74 -5.91
C LEU A 72 -20.70 -9.71 -7.08
N THR A 73 -19.52 -9.99 -7.62
CA THR A 73 -19.33 -10.98 -8.70
C THR A 73 -18.55 -12.20 -8.19
N PRO A 74 -18.68 -13.37 -8.83
CA PRO A 74 -17.99 -14.58 -8.36
C PRO A 74 -16.48 -14.56 -8.62
N ALA A 75 -16.03 -13.76 -9.59
CA ALA A 75 -14.63 -13.64 -10.01
C ALA A 75 -14.15 -12.18 -10.03
N LEU A 76 -12.83 -12.00 -10.03
CA LEU A 76 -12.16 -10.68 -10.05
C LEU A 76 -12.46 -9.90 -11.34
N ALA A 77 -12.57 -10.55 -12.49
CA ALA A 77 -12.90 -9.90 -13.75
C ALA A 77 -14.38 -9.45 -13.74
N ALA A 78 -14.65 -8.15 -13.70
CA ALA A 78 -16.01 -7.63 -13.65
C ALA A 78 -16.65 -7.37 -15.01
N LYS A 79 -15.85 -7.16 -16.07
CA LYS A 79 -16.34 -6.61 -17.35
C LYS A 79 -17.55 -7.36 -17.93
N ASP A 80 -17.59 -8.68 -17.76
CA ASP A 80 -18.64 -9.56 -18.29
C ASP A 80 -19.16 -10.54 -17.22
N ALA A 81 -18.97 -10.23 -15.94
CA ALA A 81 -19.36 -11.13 -14.85
C ALA A 81 -20.75 -10.79 -14.30
N ASP A 82 -21.60 -11.81 -14.21
CA ASP A 82 -22.89 -11.69 -13.55
C ASP A 82 -22.73 -11.44 -12.05
N ALA A 83 -23.55 -10.54 -11.54
CA ALA A 83 -23.62 -10.29 -10.12
C ALA A 83 -24.31 -11.47 -9.42
N ILE A 84 -23.65 -12.05 -8.43
CA ILE A 84 -24.24 -13.07 -7.54
C ILE A 84 -25.08 -12.44 -6.43
N ARG A 85 -24.86 -11.15 -6.14
CA ARG A 85 -25.54 -10.41 -5.08
C ARG A 85 -25.35 -8.91 -5.28
N GLN A 86 -26.30 -8.10 -4.81
CA GLN A 86 -26.16 -6.65 -4.71
C GLN A 86 -25.98 -6.25 -3.25
N ALA A 87 -24.81 -5.71 -2.88
CA ALA A 87 -24.61 -5.11 -1.57
C ALA A 87 -25.27 -3.72 -1.47
N GLN A 88 -25.76 -3.38 -0.28
CA GLN A 88 -26.45 -2.15 0.05
C GLN A 88 -25.63 -1.25 0.97
N PRO A 89 -25.84 0.08 0.94
CA PRO A 89 -25.20 1.01 1.87
C PRO A 89 -25.43 0.61 3.34
N GLY A 90 -24.40 0.77 4.17
CA GLY A 90 -24.43 0.40 5.59
C GLY A 90 -24.03 -1.05 5.89
N GLU A 91 -23.99 -1.93 4.88
CA GLU A 91 -23.47 -3.28 5.07
C GLU A 91 -21.98 -3.26 5.42
N VAL A 92 -21.57 -4.24 6.22
CA VAL A 92 -20.18 -4.43 6.63
C VAL A 92 -19.66 -5.72 6.02
N PHE A 93 -18.42 -5.67 5.54
CA PHE A 93 -17.72 -6.80 4.95
C PHE A 93 -16.40 -7.04 5.64
N GLU A 94 -15.97 -8.29 5.58
CA GLU A 94 -14.62 -8.70 5.92
C GLU A 94 -13.90 -9.13 4.65
N ALA A 95 -12.75 -8.51 4.38
CA ALA A 95 -11.92 -8.78 3.22
C ALA A 95 -11.19 -10.12 3.41
N VAL A 96 -11.54 -11.08 2.55
CA VAL A 96 -10.85 -12.37 2.40
C VAL A 96 -9.57 -12.17 1.59
N GLU A 97 -9.65 -11.35 0.55
CA GLU A 97 -8.50 -10.92 -0.23
C GLU A 97 -8.48 -9.39 -0.30
N GLY A 98 -7.31 -8.82 -0.06
CA GLY A 98 -7.13 -7.37 -0.05
C GLY A 98 -7.33 -6.74 -1.44
N PRO A 99 -7.22 -5.40 -1.51
CA PRO A 99 -7.35 -4.66 -2.76
C PRO A 99 -6.50 -5.26 -3.88
N THR A 100 -7.15 -5.61 -4.98
CA THR A 100 -6.56 -6.25 -6.15
C THR A 100 -7.04 -5.53 -7.41
N LEU A 101 -6.13 -5.32 -8.37
CA LEU A 101 -6.45 -4.68 -9.64
C LEU A 101 -7.17 -5.68 -10.55
N ASP A 102 -8.41 -5.35 -10.95
CA ASP A 102 -9.11 -6.07 -12.01
C ASP A 102 -8.60 -5.57 -13.37
N ALA A 103 -7.78 -6.37 -14.04
CA ALA A 103 -7.25 -6.04 -15.37
C ALA A 103 -8.33 -5.86 -16.44
N SER A 104 -9.54 -6.42 -16.25
CA SER A 104 -10.65 -6.29 -17.22
C SER A 104 -11.33 -4.92 -17.17
N THR A 105 -11.30 -4.25 -16.02
CA THR A 105 -11.94 -2.94 -15.82
C THR A 105 -10.97 -1.82 -15.45
N GLY A 106 -9.74 -2.16 -15.05
CA GLY A 106 -8.77 -1.22 -14.48
C GLY A 106 -9.15 -0.71 -13.08
N LEU A 107 -10.18 -1.29 -12.45
CA LEU A 107 -10.66 -0.86 -11.14
C LEU A 107 -10.12 -1.76 -10.03
N ARG A 108 -10.04 -1.20 -8.82
CA ARG A 108 -9.65 -1.98 -7.64
C ARG A 108 -10.87 -2.63 -7.01
N ARG A 109 -10.69 -3.90 -6.67
CA ARG A 109 -11.72 -4.73 -6.07
C ARG A 109 -11.17 -5.44 -4.84
N ILE A 110 -12.04 -5.80 -3.91
CA ILE A 110 -11.71 -6.71 -2.82
C ILE A 110 -12.55 -7.98 -2.97
N ARG A 111 -12.02 -9.11 -2.51
CA ARG A 111 -12.85 -10.29 -2.26
C ARG A 111 -13.29 -10.23 -0.82
N CYS A 112 -14.59 -10.18 -0.58
CA CYS A 112 -15.10 -10.01 0.77
C CYS A 112 -16.28 -10.93 1.05
N ALA A 113 -16.42 -11.27 2.33
CA ALA A 113 -17.58 -11.94 2.88
C ALA A 113 -18.51 -10.89 3.50
N THR A 114 -19.80 -10.98 3.20
CA THR A 114 -20.82 -10.14 3.84
C THR A 114 -21.07 -10.61 5.27
N ALA A 115 -21.11 -9.68 6.22
CA ALA A 115 -21.38 -10.03 7.63
C ALA A 115 -22.82 -10.52 7.85
N ALA A 116 -23.75 -10.11 6.98
CA ALA A 116 -25.19 -10.39 7.15
C ALA A 116 -25.59 -11.81 6.71
N ASP A 117 -25.06 -12.28 5.58
CA ASP A 117 -25.48 -13.52 4.92
C ASP A 117 -24.32 -14.44 4.48
N GLY A 118 -23.07 -14.06 4.76
CA GLY A 118 -21.89 -14.90 4.51
C GLY A 118 -21.54 -15.11 3.02
N VAL A 119 -22.18 -14.38 2.12
CA VAL A 119 -21.92 -14.44 0.68
C VAL A 119 -20.52 -13.89 0.41
N VAL A 120 -19.69 -14.68 -0.26
CA VAL A 120 -18.34 -14.31 -0.65
C VAL A 120 -18.33 -13.91 -2.12
N GLY A 121 -17.86 -12.70 -2.40
CA GLY A 121 -17.77 -12.19 -3.77
C GLY A 121 -16.77 -11.07 -3.92
N TRP A 122 -16.55 -10.66 -5.17
CA TRP A 122 -15.70 -9.54 -5.51
C TRP A 122 -16.52 -8.25 -5.59
N ALA A 123 -16.06 -7.22 -4.91
CA ALA A 123 -16.71 -5.91 -4.84
C ALA A 123 -15.75 -4.81 -5.27
N THR A 124 -16.23 -3.86 -6.07
CA THR A 124 -15.42 -2.70 -6.49
C THR A 124 -15.29 -1.71 -5.35
N LEU A 125 -14.07 -1.21 -5.09
CA LEU A 125 -13.81 -0.24 -4.02
C LEU A 125 -14.23 1.18 -4.42
N ARG A 126 -13.88 1.60 -5.63
CA ARG A 126 -14.06 2.95 -6.16
C ARG A 126 -14.21 2.88 -7.68
N ASP A 127 -15.08 3.70 -8.26
CA ASP A 127 -15.17 3.80 -9.72
C ASP A 127 -14.09 4.73 -10.31
N SER A 128 -14.06 4.81 -11.65
CA SER A 128 -13.12 5.63 -12.41
C SER A 128 -13.22 7.12 -12.13
N ASN A 129 -14.37 7.60 -11.64
CA ASN A 129 -14.61 9.01 -11.29
C ASN A 129 -14.23 9.31 -9.84
N GLY A 130 -13.74 8.29 -9.12
CA GLY A 130 -13.31 8.44 -7.75
C GLY A 130 -14.45 8.31 -6.73
N LYS A 131 -15.65 7.86 -7.07
CA LYS A 131 -16.70 7.62 -6.07
C LYS A 131 -16.44 6.31 -5.33
N ALA A 132 -16.35 6.36 -4.01
CA ALA A 132 -16.15 5.19 -3.17
C ALA A 132 -17.45 4.39 -2.99
N TYR A 133 -17.35 3.07 -3.16
CA TYR A 133 -18.39 2.10 -2.80
C TYR A 133 -18.07 1.41 -1.48
N LEU A 134 -16.78 1.17 -1.21
CA LEU A 134 -16.30 0.52 0.01
C LEU A 134 -15.20 1.33 0.69
N GLU A 135 -15.28 1.47 2.02
CA GLU A 135 -14.30 2.19 2.83
C GLU A 135 -13.94 1.44 4.11
N VAL A 136 -12.66 1.51 4.50
CA VAL A 136 -12.08 0.99 5.76
C VAL A 136 -12.32 1.91 6.95
#